data_AF-A0A2H9LW58-F1
#
_entry.id   AF-A0A2H9LW58-F1
#
_cell.length_a   1.000
_cell.length_b   1.000
_cell.length_c   1.000
_cell.angle_alpha   90.00
_cell.angle_beta   90.00
_cell.angle_gamma   90.00
#
_symmetry.space_group_name_H-M   'P 1'
#
loop_
_entity.id
_entity.type
_entity.pdbx_description
1 polymer ?
#
loop_
_entity_poly.entity_id
_entity_poly.type
_entity_poly.pdbx_seq_one_letter_code
_entity_poly.pdbx_strand_id
1 'polypeptide(L)'
;MKLDRNFASIHAYLCADGYVIKNPLTQKQKYYRIGLRNTNLILLKDFQEKFEKVFGVKPRLVEGQRCEIGSRELYELLTKEFGSFYSWKWSMPSLKDELLSFWLRSFFDCEGWVYIKSHQNRQIGLDCVNEKGINQIRDALTRLGIHTIKKLKKNGKIFRIFIFGKENLLRFKEKVGFFHPEKAQKLNLALADYVVYKWIFPKNEKQCKKFVKKILKEKIRIKDKKHIRIISNERENLNKLNCLLFKFFKLKGLSYKRINGLGTEYYELHINKREDIERLIKEKIIQNLFKNV
;
A
#
# COMPACT_ATOMS: atom_id res chain seq x y z
N MET A 1 -0.66 -32.10 -11.16
CA MET A 1 -2.07 -31.90 -10.70
C MET A 1 -2.69 -30.76 -11.49
N LYS A 2 -4.01 -30.72 -11.74
CA LYS A 2 -4.62 -29.53 -12.37
C LYS A 2 -4.68 -28.39 -11.35
N LEU A 3 -3.99 -27.28 -11.64
CA LEU A 3 -4.06 -26.07 -10.83
C LEU A 3 -5.45 -25.43 -10.94
N ASP A 4 -6.15 -25.37 -9.82
CA ASP A 4 -7.39 -24.60 -9.65
C ASP A 4 -7.13 -23.35 -8.78
N ARG A 5 -8.18 -22.58 -8.47
CA ARG A 5 -8.06 -21.37 -7.64
C ARG A 5 -7.54 -21.66 -6.23
N ASN A 6 -7.91 -22.80 -5.65
CA ASN A 6 -7.53 -23.15 -4.29
C ASN A 6 -6.06 -23.53 -4.24
N PHE A 7 -5.61 -24.35 -5.19
CA PHE A 7 -4.24 -24.81 -5.25
C PHE A 7 -3.28 -23.69 -5.62
N ALA A 8 -3.68 -22.77 -6.50
CA ALA A 8 -2.93 -21.55 -6.79
C ALA A 8 -2.74 -20.69 -5.51
N SER A 9 -3.79 -20.49 -4.72
CA SER A 9 -3.71 -19.82 -3.42
C SER A 9 -2.78 -20.54 -2.43
N ILE A 10 -2.91 -21.86 -2.28
CA ILE A 10 -2.05 -22.66 -1.38
C ILE A 10 -0.58 -22.49 -1.77
N HIS A 11 -0.26 -22.61 -3.06
CA HIS A 11 1.10 -22.42 -3.53
C HIS A 11 1.63 -21.02 -3.17
N ALA A 12 0.83 -19.98 -3.40
CA ALA A 12 1.21 -18.61 -3.05
C ALA A 12 1.47 -18.44 -1.54
N TYR A 13 0.60 -18.99 -0.69
CA TYR A 13 0.81 -19.00 0.76
C TYR A 13 2.12 -19.69 1.14
N LEU A 14 2.41 -20.85 0.54
CA LEU A 14 3.63 -21.62 0.80
C LEU A 14 4.91 -20.92 0.32
N CYS A 15 4.83 -20.07 -0.71
CA CYS A 15 5.96 -19.27 -1.19
C CYS A 15 6.21 -17.99 -0.39
N ALA A 16 5.19 -17.53 0.34
CA ALA A 16 5.22 -16.33 1.16
C ALA A 16 5.60 -16.70 2.61
N ASP A 17 4.64 -16.67 3.53
CA ASP A 17 4.84 -16.98 4.95
C ASP A 17 4.80 -18.48 5.29
N GLY A 18 4.53 -19.33 4.30
CA GLY A 18 4.43 -20.77 4.49
C GLY A 18 5.75 -21.51 4.34
N TYR A 19 5.68 -22.83 4.46
CA TYR A 19 6.83 -23.70 4.38
C TYR A 19 6.46 -25.10 3.90
N VAL A 20 7.38 -25.70 3.15
CA VAL A 20 7.38 -27.12 2.76
C VAL A 20 8.78 -27.64 3.07
N ILE A 21 8.95 -28.22 4.26
CA ILE A 21 10.27 -28.58 4.80
C ILE A 21 10.35 -30.05 5.19
N LYS A 22 11.58 -30.56 5.14
CA LYS A 22 11.98 -31.82 5.77
C LYS A 22 13.21 -31.60 6.62
N ASN A 23 13.46 -32.49 7.57
CA ASN A 23 14.70 -32.43 8.34
C ASN A 23 15.97 -32.53 7.48
N PRO A 24 17.09 -31.95 7.95
CA PRO A 24 18.40 -32.19 7.36
C PRO A 24 18.70 -33.68 7.22
N LEU A 25 19.56 -34.02 6.25
CA LEU A 25 19.96 -35.41 6.02
C LEU A 25 20.62 -36.05 7.26
N THR A 26 21.29 -35.24 8.08
CA THR A 26 22.03 -35.66 9.28
C THR A 26 21.15 -36.13 10.45
N GLN A 27 19.86 -35.80 10.49
CA GLN A 27 18.97 -36.23 11.57
C GLN A 27 18.34 -37.60 11.28
N LYS A 28 18.40 -38.52 12.27
CA LYS A 28 17.84 -39.88 12.17
C LYS A 28 16.32 -39.88 11.95
N GLN A 29 15.58 -39.08 12.70
CA GLN A 29 14.13 -38.96 12.53
C GLN A 29 13.82 -37.95 11.42
N LYS A 30 13.08 -38.38 10.39
CA LYS A 30 12.60 -37.51 9.33
C LYS A 30 11.18 -37.07 9.65
N TYR A 31 10.97 -35.75 9.80
CA TYR A 31 9.63 -35.18 9.68
C TYR A 31 9.52 -34.40 8.38
N TYR A 32 8.30 -34.37 7.85
CA TYR A 32 7.90 -33.64 6.66
C TYR A 32 6.77 -32.72 7.09
N ARG A 33 6.96 -31.41 6.96
CA ARG A 33 6.01 -30.41 7.45
C ARG A 33 5.65 -29.46 6.34
N ILE A 34 4.35 -29.23 6.21
CA ILE A 34 3.75 -28.27 5.30
C ILE A 34 2.87 -27.37 6.14
N GLY A 35 2.99 -26.05 5.99
CA GLY A 35 2.13 -25.16 6.74
C GLY A 35 2.27 -23.70 6.37
N LEU A 36 1.39 -22.90 6.94
CA LEU A 36 1.38 -21.44 6.88
C LEU A 36 1.59 -20.90 8.29
N ARG A 37 2.56 -20.01 8.48
CA ARG A 37 2.74 -19.28 9.74
C ARG A 37 2.22 -17.86 9.58
N ASN A 38 1.14 -17.49 10.26
CA ASN A 38 0.59 -16.15 10.16
C ASN A 38 -0.15 -15.78 11.44
N THR A 39 -0.12 -14.50 11.82
CA THR A 39 -0.84 -14.01 13.01
C THR A 39 -2.31 -13.76 12.73
N ASN A 40 -2.70 -13.61 11.46
CA ASN A 40 -4.07 -13.38 11.05
C ASN A 40 -4.85 -14.69 10.93
N LEU A 41 -5.82 -14.90 11.82
CA LEU A 41 -6.66 -16.10 11.85
C LEU A 41 -7.48 -16.30 10.56
N ILE A 42 -7.91 -15.24 9.90
CA ILE A 42 -8.70 -15.33 8.65
C ILE A 42 -7.85 -15.97 7.55
N LEU A 43 -6.57 -15.61 7.44
CA LEU A 43 -5.66 -16.23 6.47
C LEU A 43 -5.35 -17.69 6.82
N LEU A 44 -5.19 -18.02 8.12
CA LEU A 44 -4.97 -19.40 8.55
C LEU A 44 -6.19 -20.31 8.23
N LYS A 45 -7.41 -19.81 8.44
CA LYS A 45 -8.66 -20.53 8.12
C LYS A 45 -8.83 -20.69 6.61
N ASP A 46 -8.61 -19.63 5.84
CA ASP A 46 -8.67 -19.70 4.37
C ASP A 46 -7.65 -20.70 3.80
N PHE A 47 -6.42 -20.71 4.32
CA PHE A 47 -5.44 -21.75 3.98
C PHE A 47 -5.94 -23.14 4.35
N GLN A 48 -6.45 -23.34 5.58
CA GLN A 48 -6.95 -24.65 6.04
C GLN A 48 -8.05 -25.19 5.14
N GLU A 49 -9.07 -24.38 4.84
CA GLU A 49 -10.21 -24.76 4.01
C GLU A 49 -9.81 -25.07 2.57
N LYS A 50 -8.94 -24.26 1.97
CA LYS A 50 -8.41 -24.52 0.62
C LYS A 50 -7.58 -25.79 0.60
N PHE A 51 -6.75 -26.00 1.62
CA PHE A 51 -5.92 -27.21 1.74
C PHE A 51 -6.77 -28.47 1.85
N GLU A 52 -7.81 -28.45 2.68
CA GLU A 52 -8.78 -29.54 2.82
C GLU A 52 -9.50 -29.83 1.49
N LYS A 53 -9.93 -28.80 0.76
CA LYS A 53 -10.58 -28.96 -0.56
C LYS A 53 -9.66 -29.58 -1.62
N VAL A 54 -8.37 -29.24 -1.61
CA VAL A 54 -7.41 -29.70 -2.64
C VAL A 54 -6.85 -31.08 -2.32
N PHE A 55 -6.57 -31.36 -1.04
CA PHE A 55 -5.86 -32.58 -0.63
C PHE A 55 -6.72 -33.56 0.17
N GLY A 56 -7.97 -33.24 0.48
CA GLY A 56 -8.86 -34.09 1.27
C GLY A 56 -8.44 -34.25 2.74
N VAL A 57 -7.47 -33.45 3.20
CA VAL A 57 -6.94 -33.52 4.56
C VAL A 57 -6.92 -32.14 5.20
N LYS A 58 -7.35 -32.08 6.46
CA LYS A 58 -7.46 -30.83 7.20
C LYS A 58 -6.21 -30.57 8.04
N PRO A 59 -5.40 -29.52 7.75
CA PRO A 59 -4.25 -29.18 8.57
C PRO A 59 -4.66 -28.76 9.99
N ARG A 60 -3.78 -28.96 10.98
CA ARG A 60 -4.02 -28.48 12.36
C ARG A 60 -3.82 -26.97 12.42
N LEU A 61 -4.86 -26.26 12.84
CA LEU A 61 -4.83 -24.81 13.04
C LEU A 61 -4.55 -24.48 14.52
N VAL A 62 -3.58 -23.61 14.75
CA VAL A 62 -3.28 -23.02 16.06
C VAL A 62 -3.33 -21.50 15.88
N GLU A 63 -4.32 -20.87 16.50
CA GLU A 63 -4.58 -19.43 16.38
C GLU A 63 -3.37 -18.58 16.79
N GLY A 64 -3.14 -17.49 16.05
CA GLY A 64 -2.00 -16.59 16.25
C GLY A 64 -0.63 -17.20 15.93
N GLN A 65 -0.57 -18.47 15.52
CA GLN A 65 0.67 -19.18 15.26
C GLN A 65 0.75 -19.70 13.83
N ARG A 66 0.07 -20.83 13.54
CA ARG A 66 0.29 -21.60 12.32
C ARG A 66 -0.87 -22.52 11.98
N CYS A 67 -0.95 -22.90 10.72
CA CYS A 67 -1.83 -23.94 10.20
C CYS A 67 -0.95 -24.96 9.45
N GLU A 68 -0.80 -26.18 9.99
CA GLU A 68 0.21 -27.13 9.49
C GLU A 68 -0.25 -28.60 9.50
N ILE A 69 0.37 -29.39 8.63
CA ILE A 69 0.20 -30.85 8.58
C ILE A 69 1.58 -31.53 8.44
N GLY A 70 1.69 -32.73 9.04
CA GLY A 70 2.81 -33.62 8.79
C GLY A 70 2.43 -34.65 7.74
N SER A 71 3.02 -34.61 6.55
CA SER A 71 2.78 -35.62 5.50
C SER A 71 3.98 -35.73 4.56
N ARG A 72 4.55 -36.93 4.46
CA ARG A 72 5.64 -37.22 3.52
C ARG A 72 5.15 -37.19 2.07
N GLU A 73 4.02 -37.83 1.80
CA GLU A 73 3.43 -37.92 0.47
C GLU A 73 3.15 -36.53 -0.10
N LEU A 74 2.51 -35.64 0.67
CA LEU A 74 2.23 -34.28 0.23
C LEU A 74 3.51 -33.46 0.03
N TYR A 75 4.54 -33.68 0.86
CA TYR A 75 5.82 -33.00 0.69
C TYR A 75 6.47 -33.41 -0.65
N GLU A 76 6.53 -34.72 -0.92
CA GLU A 76 7.11 -35.25 -2.16
C GLU A 76 6.30 -34.79 -3.37
N LEU A 77 4.96 -34.80 -3.29
CA LEU A 77 4.07 -34.29 -4.33
C LEU A 77 4.34 -32.81 -4.65
N LEU A 78 4.32 -31.94 -3.64
CA LEU A 78 4.51 -30.49 -3.80
C LEU A 78 5.91 -30.17 -4.35
N THR A 79 6.95 -30.83 -3.83
CA THR A 79 8.34 -30.57 -4.27
C THR A 79 8.66 -31.17 -5.62
N LYS A 80 8.00 -32.27 -6.02
CA LYS A 80 8.08 -32.80 -7.38
C LYS A 80 7.42 -31.85 -8.39
N GLU A 81 6.26 -31.31 -8.05
CA GLU A 81 5.49 -30.44 -8.96
C GLU A 81 6.10 -29.04 -9.11
N PHE A 82 6.52 -28.41 -8.00
CA PHE A 82 6.94 -27.00 -7.98
C PHE A 82 8.40 -26.76 -7.62
N GLY A 83 9.13 -27.83 -7.29
CA GLY A 83 10.51 -27.73 -6.85
C GLY A 83 10.62 -27.25 -5.40
N SER A 84 11.22 -26.08 -5.20
CA SER A 84 11.59 -25.60 -3.86
C SER A 84 10.62 -24.56 -3.33
N PHE A 85 10.36 -24.58 -2.02
CA PHE A 85 9.62 -23.52 -1.31
C PHE A 85 10.52 -22.69 -0.38
N TYR A 86 11.84 -22.90 -0.42
CA TYR A 86 12.75 -22.06 0.35
C TYR A 86 12.75 -20.62 -0.17
N SER A 87 12.96 -19.65 0.73
CA SER A 87 12.74 -18.22 0.50
C SER A 87 13.44 -17.64 -0.73
N TRP A 88 14.53 -18.23 -1.20
CA TRP A 88 15.34 -17.75 -2.33
C TRP A 88 15.14 -18.55 -3.63
N LYS A 89 14.39 -19.65 -3.57
CA LYS A 89 14.40 -20.69 -4.62
C LYS A 89 13.03 -20.97 -5.24
N TRP A 90 11.95 -20.55 -4.60
CA TRP A 90 10.61 -20.79 -5.13
C TRP A 90 10.41 -20.12 -6.48
N SER A 91 9.49 -20.65 -7.28
CA SER A 91 9.11 -20.09 -8.57
C SER A 91 7.59 -20.08 -8.67
N MET A 92 7.02 -18.98 -9.16
CA MET A 92 5.59 -18.92 -9.47
C MET A 92 5.30 -19.87 -10.66
N PRO A 93 4.25 -20.70 -10.58
CA PRO A 93 3.86 -21.55 -11.70
C PRO A 93 3.29 -20.72 -12.86
N SER A 94 3.24 -21.31 -14.05
CA SER A 94 2.56 -20.68 -15.19
C SER A 94 1.05 -20.75 -14.96
N LEU A 95 0.41 -19.59 -14.84
CA LEU A 95 -1.02 -19.45 -14.55
C LEU A 95 -1.73 -18.62 -15.62
N LYS A 96 -2.98 -19.01 -15.91
CA LYS A 96 -3.94 -18.16 -16.63
C LYS A 96 -4.33 -16.96 -15.77
N ASP A 97 -4.77 -15.87 -16.40
CA ASP A 97 -5.06 -14.60 -15.72
C ASP A 97 -6.06 -14.72 -14.57
N GLU A 98 -7.07 -15.58 -14.72
CA GLU A 98 -8.05 -15.85 -13.65
C GLU A 98 -7.36 -16.43 -12.39
N LEU A 99 -6.53 -17.46 -12.54
CA LEU A 99 -5.81 -18.08 -11.42
C LEU A 99 -4.71 -17.17 -10.86
N LEU A 100 -4.13 -16.34 -11.74
CA LEU A 100 -3.10 -15.38 -11.38
C LEU A 100 -3.59 -14.38 -10.33
N SER A 101 -4.86 -13.96 -10.42
CA SER A 101 -5.47 -13.07 -9.42
C SER A 101 -5.47 -13.66 -8.01
N PHE A 102 -5.85 -14.94 -7.87
CA PHE A 102 -5.91 -15.66 -6.60
C PHE A 102 -4.51 -15.92 -6.03
N TRP A 103 -3.57 -16.29 -6.90
CA TRP A 103 -2.17 -16.47 -6.50
C TRP A 103 -1.59 -15.16 -5.97
N LEU A 104 -1.71 -14.06 -6.72
CA LEU A 104 -1.21 -12.75 -6.31
C LEU A 104 -1.89 -12.27 -5.02
N ARG A 105 -3.22 -12.40 -4.90
CA ARG A 105 -3.95 -12.01 -3.69
C ARG A 105 -3.36 -12.69 -2.46
N SER A 106 -3.21 -14.00 -2.51
CA SER A 106 -2.73 -14.81 -1.38
C SER A 106 -1.28 -14.44 -1.01
N PHE A 107 -0.43 -14.19 -2.01
CA PHE A 107 0.96 -13.75 -1.79
C PHE A 107 1.01 -12.35 -1.15
N PHE A 108 0.23 -11.40 -1.66
CA PHE A 108 0.14 -10.03 -1.12
C PHE A 108 -0.52 -9.97 0.27
N ASP A 109 -1.44 -10.89 0.57
CA ASP A 109 -2.05 -11.01 1.90
C ASP A 109 -1.03 -11.42 2.96
N CYS A 110 0.02 -12.15 2.60
CA CYS A 110 1.17 -12.44 3.47
C CYS A 110 2.19 -11.29 3.46
N GLU A 111 2.87 -11.10 2.34
CA GLU A 111 4.10 -10.27 2.24
C GLU A 111 3.83 -8.79 1.91
N GLY A 112 2.64 -8.52 1.36
CA GLY A 112 2.27 -7.19 0.89
C GLY A 112 1.91 -6.25 2.03
N TRP A 113 2.10 -4.95 1.81
CA TRP A 113 1.71 -3.91 2.76
C TRP A 113 1.10 -2.71 2.03
N VAL A 114 0.21 -2.00 2.71
CA VAL A 114 -0.41 -0.78 2.19
C VAL A 114 0.08 0.41 3.01
N TYR A 115 0.69 1.39 2.33
CA TYR A 115 1.18 2.61 2.95
C TYR A 115 0.37 3.81 2.49
N ILE A 116 -0.09 4.59 3.45
CA ILE A 116 -0.91 5.78 3.23
C ILE A 116 -0.33 6.91 4.07
N LYS A 117 0.15 7.94 3.39
CA LYS A 117 0.44 9.24 3.95
C LYS A 117 -0.44 10.23 3.23
N SER A 118 -1.47 10.71 3.93
CA SER A 118 -2.55 11.49 3.32
C SER A 118 -2.00 12.62 2.45
N HIS A 119 -2.52 12.71 1.23
CA HIS A 119 -2.14 13.71 0.21
C HIS A 119 -0.69 13.66 -0.26
N GLN A 120 0.13 12.70 0.16
CA GLN A 120 1.56 12.63 -0.17
C GLN A 120 1.94 11.31 -0.85
N ASN A 121 1.60 10.18 -0.24
CA ASN A 121 1.99 8.88 -0.75
C ASN A 121 0.89 7.85 -0.48
N ARG A 122 0.44 7.16 -1.53
CA ARG A 122 -0.43 5.99 -1.45
C ARG A 122 0.19 4.92 -2.31
N GLN A 123 0.54 3.81 -1.70
CA GLN A 123 1.18 2.73 -2.42
C GLN A 123 0.91 1.39 -1.74
N ILE A 124 0.85 0.35 -2.57
CA ILE A 124 1.02 -1.01 -2.12
C ILE A 124 2.49 -1.35 -2.34
N GLY A 125 3.12 -2.00 -1.37
CA GLY A 125 4.45 -2.52 -1.54
C GLY A 125 4.55 -3.99 -1.16
N LEU A 126 5.62 -4.61 -1.62
CA LEU A 126 5.96 -6.00 -1.41
C LEU A 126 7.46 -6.11 -1.28
N ASP A 127 7.95 -6.78 -0.23
CA ASP A 127 9.36 -7.06 -0.03
C ASP A 127 9.59 -8.57 -0.24
N CYS A 128 10.67 -8.95 -0.91
CA CYS A 128 11.05 -10.36 -1.01
C CYS A 128 12.55 -10.49 -1.28
N VAL A 129 13.11 -11.60 -0.82
CA VAL A 129 14.52 -11.96 -1.03
C VAL A 129 14.75 -12.73 -2.34
N ASN A 130 13.70 -13.32 -2.90
CA ASN A 130 13.73 -14.07 -4.16
C ASN A 130 13.64 -13.12 -5.37
N GLU A 131 14.77 -12.83 -6.01
CA GLU A 131 14.78 -11.95 -7.19
C GLU A 131 13.92 -12.50 -8.34
N LYS A 132 14.07 -13.79 -8.63
CA LYS A 132 13.34 -14.46 -9.71
C LYS A 132 11.84 -14.38 -9.45
N GLY A 133 11.43 -14.72 -8.22
CA GLY A 133 10.03 -14.64 -7.79
C GLY A 133 9.47 -13.23 -7.90
N ILE A 134 10.23 -12.20 -7.52
CA ILE A 134 9.83 -10.79 -7.66
C ILE A 134 9.65 -10.38 -9.13
N ASN A 135 10.53 -10.82 -10.02
CA ASN A 135 10.37 -10.55 -11.45
C ASN A 135 9.11 -11.23 -12.00
N GLN A 136 8.84 -12.49 -11.62
CA GLN A 136 7.61 -13.19 -12.00
C GLN A 136 6.34 -12.49 -11.49
N ILE A 137 6.36 -11.97 -10.25
CA ILE A 137 5.24 -11.19 -9.70
C ILE A 137 5.03 -9.89 -10.47
N ARG A 138 6.11 -9.21 -10.86
CA ARG A 138 6.02 -7.98 -11.67
C ARG A 138 5.41 -8.26 -13.03
N ASP A 139 5.84 -9.32 -13.70
CA ASP A 139 5.34 -9.70 -15.02
C ASP A 139 3.87 -10.12 -14.93
N ALA A 140 3.50 -10.82 -13.85
CA ALA A 140 2.11 -11.15 -13.53
C ALA A 140 1.23 -9.92 -13.33
N LEU A 141 1.68 -8.95 -12.52
CA LEU A 141 0.96 -7.69 -12.31
C LEU A 141 0.82 -6.92 -13.63
N THR A 142 1.86 -6.91 -14.46
CA THR A 142 1.85 -6.26 -15.78
C THR A 142 0.82 -6.89 -16.71
N ARG A 143 0.71 -8.22 -16.74
CA ARG A 143 -0.34 -8.94 -17.49
C ARG A 143 -1.74 -8.55 -17.04
N LEU A 144 -1.94 -8.27 -15.75
CA LEU A 144 -3.21 -7.77 -15.24
C LEU A 144 -3.44 -6.26 -15.51
N GLY A 145 -2.47 -5.59 -16.15
CA GLY A 145 -2.52 -4.15 -16.44
C GLY A 145 -2.14 -3.28 -15.24
N ILE A 146 -1.38 -3.81 -14.28
CA ILE A 146 -0.93 -3.09 -13.09
C ILE A 146 0.58 -2.83 -13.23
N HIS A 147 0.94 -1.56 -13.43
CA HIS A 147 2.35 -1.16 -13.56
C HIS A 147 3.00 -1.03 -12.19
N THR A 148 4.29 -1.39 -12.12
CA THR A 148 5.03 -1.38 -10.85
C THR A 148 6.45 -0.86 -11.03
N ILE A 149 7.06 -0.40 -9.92
CA ILE A 149 8.48 -0.10 -9.85
C ILE A 149 9.17 -1.13 -8.95
N LYS A 150 10.23 -1.76 -9.44
CA LYS A 150 11.15 -2.59 -8.64
C LYS A 150 12.32 -1.73 -8.13
N LYS A 151 12.65 -1.84 -6.84
CA LYS A 151 13.85 -1.25 -6.24
C LYS A 151 14.61 -2.28 -5.41
N LEU A 152 15.92 -2.13 -5.33
CA LEU A 152 16.76 -2.86 -4.39
C LEU A 152 16.90 -2.05 -3.10
N LYS A 153 16.69 -2.66 -1.93
CA LYS A 153 16.98 -2.01 -0.64
C LYS A 153 18.50 -1.86 -0.46
N LYS A 154 18.93 -0.82 0.28
CA LYS A 154 20.36 -0.44 0.46
C LYS A 154 21.29 -1.59 0.91
N ASN A 155 20.77 -2.62 1.58
CA ASN A 155 21.56 -3.77 2.04
C ASN A 155 21.68 -4.89 0.98
N GLY A 156 21.24 -4.66 -0.26
CA GLY A 156 21.45 -5.54 -1.42
C GLY A 156 20.69 -6.88 -1.44
N LYS A 157 20.05 -7.27 -0.34
CA LYS A 157 19.45 -8.62 -0.18
C LYS A 157 17.93 -8.69 -0.32
N ILE A 158 17.25 -7.55 -0.41
CA ILE A 158 15.78 -7.47 -0.45
C ILE A 158 15.35 -6.63 -1.65
N PHE A 159 14.56 -7.25 -2.51
CA PHE A 159 13.90 -6.61 -3.64
C PHE A 159 12.53 -6.12 -3.19
N ARG A 160 12.16 -4.94 -3.66
CA ARG A 160 10.88 -4.31 -3.31
C ARG A 160 10.13 -3.91 -4.57
N ILE A 161 8.86 -4.28 -4.64
CA ILE A 161 7.92 -3.78 -5.65
C ILE A 161 7.06 -2.68 -5.03
N PHE A 162 6.79 -1.64 -5.80
CA PHE A 162 5.81 -0.60 -5.47
C PHE A 162 4.74 -0.51 -6.55
N ILE A 163 3.49 -0.47 -6.11
CA ILE A 163 2.31 -0.16 -6.92
C ILE A 163 1.77 1.18 -6.43
N PHE A 164 1.73 2.18 -7.31
CA PHE A 164 1.32 3.55 -6.98
C PHE A 164 0.49 4.14 -8.12
N GLY A 165 -0.20 5.24 -7.81
CA GLY A 165 -1.12 5.90 -8.74
C GLY A 165 -2.54 5.36 -8.61
N LYS A 166 -3.53 6.24 -8.75
CA LYS A 166 -4.95 5.92 -8.50
C LYS A 166 -5.42 4.74 -9.37
N GLU A 167 -5.06 4.77 -10.65
CA GLU A 167 -5.46 3.74 -11.63
C GLU A 167 -4.87 2.37 -11.29
N ASN A 168 -3.58 2.27 -11.00
CA ASN A 168 -2.96 1.00 -10.62
C ASN A 168 -3.53 0.46 -9.30
N LEU A 169 -3.79 1.33 -8.31
CA LEU A 169 -4.41 0.92 -7.04
C LEU A 169 -5.87 0.46 -7.23
N LEU A 170 -6.61 1.11 -8.13
CA LEU A 170 -7.97 0.71 -8.48
C LEU A 170 -7.98 -0.64 -9.20
N ARG A 171 -7.13 -0.80 -10.23
CA ARG A 171 -6.95 -2.09 -10.93
C ARG A 171 -6.50 -3.19 -9.99
N PHE A 172 -5.59 -2.88 -9.06
CA PHE A 172 -5.19 -3.85 -8.03
C PHE A 172 -6.38 -4.26 -7.18
N LYS A 173 -7.18 -3.31 -6.68
CA LYS A 173 -8.39 -3.62 -5.89
C LYS A 173 -9.36 -4.52 -6.65
N GLU A 174 -9.60 -4.23 -7.93
CA GLU A 174 -10.56 -4.94 -8.78
C GLU A 174 -10.08 -6.34 -9.15
N LYS A 175 -8.82 -6.46 -9.61
CA LYS A 175 -8.30 -7.72 -10.15
C LYS A 175 -7.62 -8.61 -9.12
N VAL A 176 -6.91 -8.03 -8.15
CA VAL A 176 -6.17 -8.78 -7.15
C VAL A 176 -6.87 -8.69 -5.79
N GLY A 177 -7.00 -7.49 -5.22
CA GLY A 177 -7.60 -7.26 -3.92
C GLY A 177 -6.77 -7.80 -2.75
N PHE A 178 -7.28 -7.60 -1.54
CA PHE A 178 -6.77 -8.23 -0.32
C PHE A 178 -7.89 -9.03 0.32
N PHE A 179 -7.59 -10.23 0.80
CA PHE A 179 -8.47 -10.96 1.70
C PHE A 179 -8.21 -10.56 3.17
N HIS A 180 -6.99 -10.11 3.49
CA HIS A 180 -6.66 -9.60 4.82
C HIS A 180 -7.46 -8.32 5.12
N PRO A 181 -8.30 -8.29 6.17
CA PRO A 181 -9.27 -7.21 6.40
C PRO A 181 -8.61 -5.83 6.58
N GLU A 182 -7.57 -5.74 7.39
CA GLU A 182 -6.88 -4.45 7.60
C GLU A 182 -6.21 -3.92 6.33
N LYS A 183 -5.63 -4.80 5.50
CA LYS A 183 -4.99 -4.40 4.23
C LYS A 183 -6.05 -3.95 3.22
N ALA A 184 -7.18 -4.66 3.15
CA ALA A 184 -8.33 -4.26 2.32
C ALA A 184 -8.89 -2.90 2.75
N GLN A 185 -9.08 -2.68 4.07
CA GLN A 185 -9.53 -1.41 4.61
C GLN A 185 -8.54 -0.28 4.29
N LYS A 186 -7.24 -0.51 4.49
CA LYS A 186 -6.19 0.46 4.13
C LYS A 186 -6.22 0.78 2.63
N LEU A 187 -6.38 -0.21 1.76
CA LEU A 187 -6.49 0.05 0.32
C LEU A 187 -7.70 0.93 -0.02
N ASN A 188 -8.85 0.69 0.62
CA ASN A 188 -10.03 1.54 0.47
C ASN A 188 -9.77 2.98 0.93
N LEU A 189 -9.12 3.16 2.08
CA LEU A 189 -8.71 4.48 2.56
C LEU A 189 -7.74 5.16 1.58
N ALA A 190 -6.79 4.41 1.01
CA ALA A 190 -5.83 4.93 0.06
C ALA A 190 -6.52 5.48 -1.20
N LEU A 191 -7.53 4.76 -1.69
CA LEU A 191 -8.34 5.15 -2.85
C LEU A 191 -9.25 6.35 -2.54
N ALA A 192 -9.91 6.36 -1.38
CA ALA A 192 -10.76 7.47 -0.95
C ALA A 192 -9.96 8.76 -0.69
N ASP A 193 -8.71 8.63 -0.26
CA ASP A 193 -7.81 9.76 -0.03
C ASP A 193 -7.36 10.44 -1.33
N TYR A 194 -7.61 9.86 -2.52
CA TYR A 194 -7.50 10.61 -3.79
C TYR A 194 -8.60 11.66 -3.89
N VAL A 195 -8.28 12.85 -3.39
CA VAL A 195 -9.17 14.03 -3.34
C VAL A 195 -9.56 14.49 -4.74
N VAL A 196 -10.81 14.92 -4.90
CA VAL A 196 -11.25 15.79 -6.00
C VAL A 196 -10.49 17.09 -5.86
N TYR A 197 -9.47 17.28 -6.69
CA TYR A 197 -8.51 18.33 -6.42
C TYR A 197 -9.03 19.74 -6.66
N LYS A 198 -10.19 19.97 -7.28
CA LYS A 198 -10.69 21.32 -7.54
C LYS A 198 -11.53 21.86 -6.38
N TRP A 199 -11.15 23.02 -5.84
CA TRP A 199 -11.92 23.74 -4.84
C TRP A 199 -13.05 24.52 -5.50
N ILE A 200 -14.29 24.23 -5.09
CA ILE A 200 -15.47 24.96 -5.55
C ILE A 200 -15.70 26.14 -4.61
N PHE A 201 -15.23 27.32 -5.02
CA PHE A 201 -15.43 28.55 -4.26
C PHE A 201 -16.87 29.05 -4.42
N PRO A 202 -17.63 29.27 -3.32
CA PRO A 202 -18.97 29.81 -3.40
C PRO A 202 -19.00 31.18 -4.09
N LYS A 203 -20.05 31.45 -4.88
CA LYS A 203 -20.27 32.77 -5.51
C LYS A 203 -20.64 33.85 -4.48
N ASN A 204 -21.39 33.47 -3.44
CA ASN A 204 -21.76 34.38 -2.36
C ASN A 204 -20.53 34.77 -1.53
N GLU A 205 -20.30 36.08 -1.37
CA GLU A 205 -19.09 36.60 -0.74
C GLU A 205 -18.90 36.15 0.71
N LYS A 206 -19.96 36.16 1.52
CA LYS A 206 -19.91 35.75 2.94
C LYS A 206 -19.58 34.26 3.07
N GLN A 207 -20.22 33.42 2.25
CA GLN A 207 -19.92 31.99 2.20
C GLN A 207 -18.52 31.72 1.67
N CYS A 208 -18.07 32.47 0.66
CA CYS A 208 -16.73 32.35 0.11
C CYS A 208 -15.66 32.71 1.15
N LYS A 209 -15.83 33.82 1.89
CA LYS A 209 -14.92 34.19 2.98
C LYS A 209 -14.87 33.12 4.07
N LYS A 210 -16.01 32.54 4.46
CA LYS A 210 -16.07 31.40 5.40
C LYS A 210 -15.33 30.18 4.85
N PHE A 211 -15.53 29.86 3.58
CA PHE A 211 -14.85 28.74 2.90
C PHE A 211 -13.33 28.94 2.84
N VAL A 212 -12.85 30.15 2.54
CA VAL A 212 -11.42 30.49 2.60
C VAL A 212 -10.87 30.29 4.02
N LYS A 213 -11.56 30.78 5.07
CA LYS A 213 -11.14 30.52 6.46
C LYS A 213 -11.06 29.03 6.77
N LYS A 214 -12.03 28.24 6.29
CA LYS A 214 -12.03 26.78 6.45
C LYS A 214 -10.80 26.14 5.80
N ILE A 215 -10.51 26.47 4.54
CA ILE A 215 -9.30 25.98 3.84
C ILE A 215 -8.05 26.32 4.64
N LEU A 216 -7.92 27.56 5.10
CA LEU A 216 -6.75 27.98 5.87
C LEU A 216 -6.57 27.15 7.14
N LYS A 217 -7.64 26.96 7.92
CA LYS A 217 -7.59 26.16 9.15
C LYS A 217 -7.21 24.70 8.89
N GLU A 218 -7.75 24.10 7.83
CA GLU A 218 -7.56 22.68 7.53
C GLU A 218 -6.24 22.38 6.82
N LYS A 219 -5.76 23.30 5.98
CA LYS A 219 -4.67 23.03 5.02
C LYS A 219 -3.38 23.80 5.31
N ILE A 220 -3.37 24.79 6.21
CA ILE A 220 -2.14 25.47 6.60
C ILE A 220 -1.17 24.46 7.24
N ARG A 221 0.09 24.52 6.79
CA ARG A 221 1.24 23.89 7.42
C ARG A 221 2.21 24.98 7.85
N ILE A 222 2.51 25.01 9.14
CA ILE A 222 3.45 25.96 9.73
C ILE A 222 4.84 25.33 9.61
N LYS A 223 5.75 25.99 8.89
CA LYS A 223 7.13 25.53 8.74
C LYS A 223 8.02 26.12 9.84
N ASP A 224 7.84 27.41 10.12
CA ASP A 224 8.46 28.14 11.22
C ASP A 224 7.57 29.33 11.61
N LYS A 225 8.01 30.14 12.59
CA LYS A 225 7.23 31.28 13.13
C LYS A 225 6.88 32.34 12.07
N LYS A 226 7.61 32.39 10.95
CA LYS A 226 7.45 33.38 9.87
C LYS A 226 7.04 32.75 8.54
N HIS A 227 6.77 31.45 8.50
CA HIS A 227 6.50 30.76 7.24
C HIS A 227 5.36 29.76 7.37
N ILE A 228 4.26 30.07 6.70
CA ILE A 228 3.18 29.11 6.48
C ILE A 228 3.08 28.74 5.00
N ARG A 229 2.66 27.52 4.74
CA ARG A 229 2.38 27.02 3.39
C ARG A 229 1.06 26.28 3.30
N ILE A 230 0.45 26.35 2.13
CA ILE A 230 -0.75 25.60 1.75
C ILE A 230 -0.39 24.80 0.50
N ILE A 231 -0.78 23.53 0.44
CA ILE A 231 -0.41 22.62 -0.64
C ILE A 231 -1.68 22.20 -1.40
N SER A 232 -1.60 22.17 -2.73
CA SER A 232 -2.65 21.67 -3.63
C SER A 232 -2.01 21.04 -4.85
N ASN A 233 -2.61 19.97 -5.39
CA ASN A 233 -2.16 19.40 -6.67
C ASN A 233 -2.73 20.15 -7.88
N GLU A 234 -3.70 21.05 -7.66
CA GLU A 234 -4.26 21.93 -8.69
C GLU A 234 -3.72 23.34 -8.52
N ARG A 235 -3.12 23.90 -9.58
CA ARG A 235 -2.62 25.28 -9.58
C ARG A 235 -3.74 26.30 -9.46
N GLU A 236 -4.85 26.05 -10.16
CA GLU A 236 -6.00 26.95 -10.22
C GLU A 236 -6.58 27.24 -8.83
N ASN A 237 -6.61 26.22 -7.97
CA ASN A 237 -7.01 26.36 -6.56
C ASN A 237 -6.19 27.40 -5.81
N LEU A 238 -4.86 27.31 -5.91
CA LEU A 238 -3.96 28.21 -5.19
C LEU A 238 -4.00 29.60 -5.79
N ASN A 239 -4.14 29.72 -7.11
CA ASN A 239 -4.34 31.01 -7.77
C ASN A 239 -5.61 31.70 -7.26
N LYS A 240 -6.77 31.01 -7.30
CA LYS A 240 -8.04 31.54 -6.78
C LYS A 240 -7.95 31.85 -5.29
N LEU A 241 -7.36 30.96 -4.50
CA LEU A 241 -7.16 31.20 -3.08
C LEU A 241 -6.30 32.45 -2.84
N ASN A 242 -5.21 32.63 -3.58
CA ASN A 242 -4.33 33.80 -3.44
C ASN A 242 -5.08 35.11 -3.74
N CYS A 243 -5.89 35.14 -4.81
CA CYS A 243 -6.74 36.29 -5.12
C CYS A 243 -7.74 36.59 -3.98
N LEU A 244 -8.39 35.55 -3.44
CA LEU A 244 -9.36 35.71 -2.36
C LEU A 244 -8.72 36.07 -1.01
N LEU A 245 -7.51 35.58 -0.75
CA LEU A 245 -6.70 35.98 0.39
C LEU A 245 -6.37 37.47 0.35
N PHE A 246 -5.98 37.97 -0.82
CA PHE A 246 -5.78 39.40 -1.01
C PHE A 246 -7.09 40.17 -0.86
N LYS A 247 -8.19 39.72 -1.48
CA LYS A 247 -9.51 40.36 -1.38
C LYS A 247 -9.99 40.48 0.08
N PHE A 248 -9.99 39.39 0.83
CA PHE A 248 -10.63 39.33 2.15
C PHE A 248 -9.74 39.67 3.34
N PHE A 249 -8.42 39.50 3.19
CA PHE A 249 -7.47 39.60 4.30
C PHE A 249 -6.23 40.46 3.95
N LYS A 250 -6.14 40.97 2.72
CA LYS A 250 -5.00 41.76 2.21
C LYS A 250 -3.66 41.01 2.31
N LEU A 251 -3.70 39.68 2.21
CA LEU A 251 -2.52 38.81 2.26
C LEU A 251 -2.02 38.52 0.85
N LYS A 252 -0.70 38.52 0.64
CA LYS A 252 -0.10 38.19 -0.66
C LYS A 252 0.76 36.94 -0.52
N GLY A 253 0.32 35.85 -1.13
CA GLY A 253 1.08 34.61 -1.18
C GLY A 253 1.93 34.48 -2.44
N LEU A 254 3.01 33.70 -2.33
CA LEU A 254 3.88 33.30 -3.44
C LEU A 254 3.58 31.84 -3.80
N SER A 255 3.31 31.57 -5.07
CA SER A 255 3.00 30.21 -5.55
C SER A 255 4.20 29.56 -6.21
N TYR A 256 4.49 28.31 -5.86
CA TYR A 256 5.59 27.53 -6.40
C TYR A 256 5.10 26.19 -6.94
N LYS A 257 5.64 25.74 -8.08
CA LYS A 257 5.50 24.37 -8.56
C LYS A 257 6.58 23.50 -7.91
N ARG A 258 6.22 22.29 -7.51
CA ARG A 258 7.10 21.29 -6.90
C ARG A 258 6.86 19.93 -7.54
N ILE A 259 7.86 19.07 -7.47
CA ILE A 259 7.79 17.67 -7.88
C ILE A 259 8.32 16.85 -6.70
N ASN A 260 7.54 15.87 -6.24
CA ASN A 260 7.98 15.01 -5.13
C ASN A 260 8.98 13.94 -5.64
N GLY A 261 9.56 13.14 -4.72
CA GLY A 261 10.48 12.06 -5.09
C GLY A 261 9.87 10.90 -5.90
N LEU A 262 8.57 10.97 -6.22
CA LEU A 262 7.84 10.03 -7.06
C LEU A 262 7.46 10.65 -8.43
N GLY A 263 7.91 11.87 -8.73
CA GLY A 263 7.55 12.57 -9.97
C GLY A 263 6.16 13.22 -9.96
N THR A 264 5.42 13.18 -8.84
CA THR A 264 4.11 13.83 -8.75
C THR A 264 4.30 15.34 -8.64
N GLU A 265 3.71 16.07 -9.58
CA GLU A 265 3.65 17.53 -9.53
C GLU A 265 2.63 18.01 -8.50
N TYR A 266 3.00 19.04 -7.74
CA TYR A 266 2.10 19.73 -6.82
C TYR A 266 2.49 21.20 -6.71
N TYR A 267 1.63 22.01 -6.10
CA TYR A 267 1.82 23.43 -5.96
C TYR A 267 1.77 23.82 -4.48
N GLU A 268 2.56 24.82 -4.11
CA GLU A 268 2.59 25.38 -2.77
C GLU A 268 2.31 26.87 -2.82
N LEU A 269 1.42 27.36 -1.95
CA LEU A 269 1.19 28.79 -1.71
C LEU A 269 1.84 29.16 -0.38
N HIS A 270 2.85 30.03 -0.41
CA HIS A 270 3.65 30.44 0.74
C HIS A 270 3.21 31.82 1.19
N ILE A 271 3.03 32.01 2.49
CA ILE A 271 2.83 33.32 3.12
C ILE A 271 3.94 33.46 4.16
N ASN A 272 4.85 34.41 3.92
CA ASN A 272 6.10 34.54 4.66
C ASN A 272 6.36 35.95 5.20
N LYS A 273 5.47 36.91 4.95
CA LYS A 273 5.55 38.24 5.57
C LYS A 273 5.06 38.15 7.01
N ARG A 274 5.82 38.72 7.94
CA ARG A 274 5.47 38.75 9.37
C ARG A 274 4.10 39.38 9.62
N GLU A 275 3.83 40.53 9.02
CA GLU A 275 2.55 41.24 9.13
C GLU A 275 1.36 40.40 8.66
N ASP A 276 1.55 39.63 7.58
CA ASP A 276 0.51 38.75 7.04
C ASP A 276 0.19 37.61 8.02
N ILE A 277 1.21 37.08 8.72
CA ILE A 277 1.04 36.06 9.76
C ILE A 277 0.35 36.64 10.99
N GLU A 278 0.73 37.84 11.42
CA GLU A 278 0.07 38.55 12.52
C GLU A 278 -1.42 38.82 12.22
N ARG A 279 -1.76 39.16 10.98
CA ARG A 279 -3.17 39.28 10.53
C ARG A 279 -3.92 37.95 10.65
N LEU A 280 -3.31 36.84 10.27
CA LEU A 280 -3.93 35.52 10.40
C LEU A 280 -4.15 35.11 11.87
N ILE A 281 -3.25 35.51 12.77
CA ILE A 281 -3.40 35.35 14.22
C ILE A 281 -4.56 36.21 14.73
N LYS A 282 -4.62 37.49 14.35
CA LYS A 282 -5.70 38.42 14.71
C LYS A 282 -7.08 37.92 14.27
N GLU A 283 -7.14 37.32 13.08
CA GLU A 283 -8.35 36.69 12.52
C GLU A 283 -8.71 35.34 13.14
N LYS A 284 -7.93 34.86 14.14
CA LYS A 284 -8.08 33.56 14.81
C LYS A 284 -8.09 32.39 13.81
N ILE A 285 -7.29 32.49 12.75
CA ILE A 285 -7.12 31.43 11.75
C ILE A 285 -6.03 30.46 12.19
N ILE A 286 -4.94 30.99 12.75
CA ILE A 286 -3.81 30.23 13.31
C ILE A 286 -3.57 30.64 14.77
N GLN A 287 -2.93 29.76 15.54
CA GLN A 287 -2.50 30.07 16.91
C GLN A 287 -1.40 31.13 16.92
N ASN A 288 -1.25 31.85 18.03
CA ASN A 288 -0.20 32.85 18.16
C ASN A 288 1.17 32.18 18.27
N LEU A 289 1.95 32.23 17.19
CA LEU A 289 3.26 31.60 17.09
C LEU A 289 4.39 32.39 17.78
N PHE A 290 4.11 33.62 18.21
CA PHE A 290 5.10 34.53 18.79
C PHE A 290 5.13 34.51 20.33
N LYS A 291 4.16 33.88 21.00
CA LYS A 291 4.03 33.88 22.47
C LYS A 291 4.96 32.92 23.23
N ASN A 292 5.71 32.07 22.54
CA ASN A 292 6.67 31.13 23.16
C ASN A 292 8.11 31.60 22.97
N VAL A 293 8.43 32.83 23.42
CA VAL A 293 9.80 33.32 23.63
C VAL A 293 9.80 34.07 24.95
#